data_AF-A0A2I0HNU0-F1
#
_entry.id   AF-A0A2I0HNU0-F1
#
_cell.length_a   1.000
_cell.length_b   1.000
_cell.length_c   1.000
_cell.angle_alpha   90.00
_cell.angle_beta   90.00
_cell.angle_gamma   90.00
#
_symmetry.space_group_name_H-M   'P 1'
#
loop_
_entity.id
_entity.type
_entity.pdbx_description
1 polymer ?
#
loop_
_entity_poly.entity_id
_entity_poly.type
_entity_poly.pdbx_seq_one_letter_code
_entity_poly.pdbx_strand_id
1 'polypeptide(L)'
;MKDPKLVPYHEYLEELTENFENISFTYTLRMKNQFADALAMLASMVSITKENLIEPLEFEIAKGPAHCDMIKAVDGMPWYADIKHLLQTGQFPTFTDHHDRRTLRHIAAHFS
;
A
#
# COMPACT_ATOMS: atom_id res chain seq x y z
N MET A 1 36.16 -0.03 0.52
CA MET A 1 36.47 -0.33 1.93
C MET A 1 35.20 -0.88 2.55
N LYS A 2 35.11 -2.20 2.78
CA LYS A 2 33.92 -2.82 3.40
C LYS A 2 33.95 -2.49 4.89
N ASP A 3 32.84 -2.00 5.44
CA ASP A 3 32.72 -1.80 6.88
C ASP A 3 32.78 -3.19 7.55
N PRO A 4 33.74 -3.44 8.46
CA PRO A 4 33.85 -4.74 9.14
C PRO A 4 32.57 -5.12 9.91
N LYS A 5 31.72 -4.14 10.30
CA LYS A 5 30.43 -4.40 10.93
C LYS A 5 29.40 -5.04 9.99
N LEU A 6 29.60 -4.94 8.68
CA LEU A 6 28.68 -5.49 7.68
C LEU A 6 28.98 -6.96 7.31
N VAL A 7 30.17 -7.45 7.66
CA VAL A 7 30.60 -8.83 7.34
C VAL A 7 29.62 -9.89 7.85
N PRO A 8 29.14 -9.85 9.11
CA PRO A 8 28.19 -10.85 9.61
C PRO A 8 26.86 -10.85 8.87
N TYR A 9 26.41 -9.68 8.38
CA TYR A 9 25.16 -9.57 7.63
C TYR A 9 25.27 -10.16 6.23
N HIS A 10 26.46 -10.09 5.62
CA HIS A 10 26.70 -10.72 4.32
C HIS A 10 26.63 -12.25 4.43
N GLU A 11 27.27 -12.83 5.45
CA GLU A 11 27.22 -14.29 5.69
C GLU A 11 25.79 -14.76 5.94
N TYR A 12 25.03 -14.04 6.76
CA TYR A 12 23.62 -14.34 7.01
C TYR A 12 22.76 -14.24 5.75
N LEU A 13 22.98 -13.22 4.91
CA LEU A 13 22.24 -13.09 3.65
C LEU A 13 22.53 -14.25 2.71
N GLU A 14 23.78 -14.74 2.63
CA GLU A 14 24.13 -15.91 1.83
C GLU A 14 23.38 -17.16 2.29
N GLU A 15 23.37 -17.46 3.59
CA GLU A 15 22.57 -18.56 4.16
C GLU A 15 21.08 -18.38 3.85
N LEU A 16 20.56 -17.16 3.96
CA LEU A 16 19.16 -16.88 3.70
C LEU A 16 18.78 -17.13 2.24
N THR A 17 19.70 -16.86 1.30
CA THR A 17 19.45 -17.10 -0.12
C THR A 17 19.28 -18.58 -0.47
N GLU A 18 19.85 -19.50 0.31
CA GLU A 18 19.68 -20.95 0.10
C GLU A 18 18.22 -21.41 0.27
N ASN A 19 17.39 -20.61 0.97
CA ASN A 19 15.97 -20.91 1.18
C ASN A 19 15.09 -20.60 -0.03
N PHE A 20 15.63 -20.01 -1.10
CA PHE A 20 14.88 -19.60 -2.27
C PHE A 20 15.36 -20.34 -3.52
N GLU A 21 14.44 -20.85 -4.34
CA GLU A 21 14.78 -21.47 -5.64
C GLU A 21 15.45 -20.48 -6.60
N ASN A 22 15.05 -19.21 -6.54
CA ASN A 22 15.66 -18.11 -7.29
C ASN A 22 15.45 -16.78 -6.58
N ILE A 23 16.49 -15.95 -6.53
CA ILE A 23 16.43 -14.58 -6.01
C ILE A 23 17.17 -13.63 -6.95
N SER A 24 16.62 -12.43 -7.15
CA SER A 24 17.25 -11.36 -7.93
C SER A 24 17.24 -10.06 -7.15
N PHE A 25 18.31 -9.29 -7.25
CA PHE A 25 18.45 -8.00 -6.57
C PHE A 25 18.31 -6.87 -7.59
N THR A 26 17.40 -5.94 -7.33
CA THR A 26 17.19 -4.76 -8.16
C THR A 26 17.30 -3.49 -7.34
N TYR A 27 17.97 -2.48 -7.87
CA TYR A 27 17.99 -1.16 -7.24
C TYR A 27 16.68 -0.41 -7.49
N THR A 28 15.99 -0.05 -6.41
CA THR A 28 14.74 0.71 -6.45
C THR A 28 14.93 2.06 -5.78
N LEU A 29 14.52 3.14 -6.46
CA LEU A 29 14.55 4.49 -5.87
C LEU A 29 13.68 4.55 -4.61
N ARG A 30 14.13 5.30 -3.60
CA ARG A 30 13.44 5.48 -2.32
C ARG A 30 11.96 5.84 -2.46
N MET A 31 11.66 6.80 -3.34
CA MET A 31 10.28 7.23 -3.66
C MET A 31 9.36 6.12 -4.22
N LYS A 32 9.92 5.01 -4.70
CA LYS A 32 9.19 3.81 -5.14
C LYS A 32 9.20 2.67 -4.12
N ASN A 33 9.90 2.84 -2.99
CA ASN A 33 10.01 1.85 -1.91
C ASN A 33 9.44 2.41 -0.59
N GLN A 34 8.37 3.20 -0.67
CA GLN A 34 7.79 3.92 0.47
C GLN A 34 7.32 3.00 1.59
N PHE A 35 6.94 1.76 1.28
CA PHE A 35 6.55 0.77 2.28
C PHE A 35 7.72 0.37 3.19
N ALA A 36 8.90 0.10 2.62
CA ALA A 36 10.09 -0.19 3.41
C ALA A 36 10.54 1.01 4.25
N ASP A 37 10.45 2.22 3.71
CA ASP A 37 10.73 3.46 4.46
C ASP A 37 9.78 3.64 5.65
N ALA A 38 8.48 3.40 5.45
CA ALA A 38 7.48 3.48 6.52
C ALA A 38 7.77 2.45 7.62
N LEU A 39 8.11 1.22 7.26
CA LEU A 39 8.51 0.18 8.21
C LEU A 39 9.77 0.56 8.99
N ALA A 40 10.80 1.07 8.31
CA ALA A 40 12.03 1.53 8.97
C ALA A 40 11.75 2.69 9.94
N MET A 41 10.88 3.62 9.55
CA MET A 41 10.45 4.72 10.42
C MET A 41 9.72 4.19 11.65
N LEU A 42 8.73 3.30 11.48
CA LEU A 42 8.02 2.69 12.60
C LEU A 42 8.96 1.91 13.52
N ALA A 43 9.86 1.10 12.96
CA ALA A 43 10.86 0.37 13.72
C ALA A 43 11.80 1.30 14.51
N SER A 44 12.11 2.50 13.99
CA SER A 44 12.91 3.49 14.71
C SER A 44 12.16 4.15 15.88
N MET A 45 10.82 4.21 15.81
CA MET A 45 9.99 4.77 16.88
C MET A 45 9.77 3.77 18.02
N VAL A 46 9.83 2.47 17.73
CA VAL A 46 9.60 1.42 18.71
C VAL A 46 10.92 0.99 19.36
N SER A 47 10.99 1.08 20.69
CA SER A 47 12.09 0.49 21.46
C SER A 47 11.88 -1.03 21.55
N ILE A 48 12.43 -1.77 20.59
CA ILE A 48 12.41 -3.23 20.60
C ILE A 48 13.36 -3.75 21.69
N THR A 49 12.82 -4.19 22.83
CA THR A 49 13.58 -4.93 23.85
C THR A 49 13.50 -6.43 23.58
N LYS A 50 14.54 -7.17 23.97
CA LYS A 50 14.73 -8.60 23.66
C LYS A 50 13.62 -9.49 24.25
N GLU A 51 12.90 -9.02 25.27
CA GLU A 51 11.78 -9.74 25.90
C GLU A 51 10.40 -9.44 25.28
N ASN A 52 10.27 -8.42 24.44
CA ASN A 52 9.01 -8.15 23.76
C ASN A 52 8.92 -9.10 22.56
N LEU A 53 8.23 -10.23 22.74
CA LEU A 53 7.74 -11.06 21.65
C LEU A 53 6.95 -10.15 20.70
N ILE A 54 7.61 -9.75 19.61
CA ILE A 54 7.00 -8.97 18.54
C ILE A 54 6.00 -9.93 17.90
N GLU A 55 4.71 -9.75 18.16
CA GLU A 55 3.68 -10.37 17.32
C GLU A 55 4.03 -10.03 15.86
N PRO A 56 4.14 -11.04 14.98
CA PRO A 56 4.44 -10.79 13.57
C PRO A 56 3.47 -9.75 13.02
N LEU A 57 4.00 -8.72 12.36
CA LEU A 57 3.16 -7.74 11.70
C LEU A 57 2.46 -8.42 10.52
N GLU A 58 1.19 -8.77 10.70
CA GLU A 58 0.35 -9.29 9.63
C GLU A 58 -0.03 -8.16 8.68
N PHE A 59 0.20 -8.38 7.39
CA PHE A 59 -0.27 -7.48 6.34
C PHE A 59 -0.82 -8.30 5.18
N GLU A 60 -1.90 -7.80 4.60
CA GLU A 60 -2.46 -8.37 3.37
C GLU A 60 -2.09 -7.50 2.18
N ILE A 61 -1.67 -8.13 1.09
CA ILE A 61 -1.47 -7.46 -0.18
C ILE A 61 -2.84 -7.38 -0.87
N ALA A 62 -3.42 -6.18 -0.88
CA ALA A 62 -4.62 -5.92 -1.67
C ALA A 62 -4.30 -6.11 -3.16
N LYS A 63 -5.03 -7.01 -3.83
CA LYS A 63 -4.92 -7.23 -5.29
C LYS A 63 -5.60 -6.14 -6.12
N GLY A 64 -6.27 -5.21 -5.46
CA GLY A 64 -7.00 -4.10 -6.07
C GLY A 64 -6.26 -2.77 -5.91
N PRO A 65 -6.64 -1.75 -6.68
CA PRO A 65 -6.17 -0.39 -6.45
C PRO A 65 -6.49 0.06 -5.02
N ALA A 66 -5.54 0.72 -4.35
CA ALA A 66 -5.74 1.23 -2.98
C ALA A 66 -6.99 2.13 -2.84
N HIS A 67 -7.41 2.78 -3.93
CA HIS A 67 -8.60 3.61 -3.95
C HIS A 67 -9.91 2.81 -3.75
N CYS A 68 -9.96 1.52 -4.14
CA CYS A 68 -11.13 0.67 -4.00
C CYS A 68 -11.40 0.27 -2.53
N ASP A 69 -10.36 0.23 -1.69
CA ASP A 69 -10.52 -0.08 -0.26
C ASP A 69 -10.72 1.17 0.60
N MET A 70 -10.15 2.32 0.22
CA MET A 70 -10.53 3.62 0.80
C MET A 70 -12.04 3.89 0.63
N ILE A 71 -12.57 3.42 -0.50
CA ILE A 71 -13.97 3.45 -0.87
C ILE A 71 -14.88 2.63 0.08
N LYS A 72 -14.41 1.51 0.64
CA LYS A 72 -15.20 0.68 1.59
C LYS A 72 -15.23 1.27 3.01
N ALA A 73 -14.25 2.10 3.37
CA ALA A 73 -14.16 2.70 4.70
C ALA A 73 -15.10 3.91 4.90
N VAL A 74 -15.70 4.45 3.82
CA VAL A 74 -16.61 5.60 3.85
C VAL A 74 -18.05 5.11 3.63
N ASP A 75 -18.49 4.14 4.43
CA ASP A 75 -19.88 3.69 4.41
C ASP A 75 -20.77 4.75 5.06
N GLY A 76 -21.79 5.24 4.33
CA GLY A 76 -22.76 6.23 4.84
C GLY A 76 -22.87 7.55 4.07
N MET A 77 -22.06 7.79 3.03
CA MET A 77 -22.17 9.00 2.20
C MET A 77 -22.97 8.74 0.90
N PRO A 78 -24.08 9.44 0.61
CA PRO A 78 -24.91 9.20 -0.57
C PRO A 78 -24.14 9.35 -1.90
N TRP A 79 -23.23 10.33 -1.97
CA TRP A 79 -22.42 10.62 -3.16
C TRP A 79 -21.49 9.47 -3.56
N TYR A 80 -21.16 8.58 -2.62
CA TYR A 80 -20.31 7.42 -2.90
C TYR A 80 -21.05 6.36 -3.72
N ALA A 81 -22.32 6.08 -3.38
CA ALA A 81 -23.15 5.15 -4.15
C ALA A 81 -23.25 5.57 -5.62
N ASP A 82 -23.34 6.88 -5.85
CA ASP A 82 -23.44 7.49 -7.18
C ASP A 82 -22.14 7.37 -7.99
N ILE A 83 -20.97 7.56 -7.36
CA ILE A 83 -19.67 7.38 -8.03
C ILE A 83 -19.41 5.91 -8.34
N LYS A 84 -19.69 5.02 -7.38
CA LYS A 84 -19.53 3.58 -7.59
C LYS A 84 -20.40 3.11 -8.76
N HIS A 85 -21.66 3.55 -8.80
CA HIS A 85 -22.57 3.27 -9.92
C HIS A 85 -21.98 3.80 -11.24
N LEU A 86 -21.48 5.03 -11.26
CA LEU A 86 -20.90 5.64 -12.46
C LEU A 86 -19.67 4.86 -12.98
N LEU A 87 -18.76 4.46 -12.09
CA LEU A 87 -17.56 3.70 -12.45
C LEU A 87 -17.88 2.29 -12.95
N GLN A 88 -18.88 1.63 -12.38
CA GLN A 88 -19.25 0.25 -12.73
C GLN A 88 -20.10 0.15 -14.01
N THR A 89 -20.98 1.12 -14.25
CA THR A 89 -21.98 1.04 -15.34
C THR A 89 -21.75 2.06 -16.45
N GLY A 90 -20.89 3.07 -16.23
CA GLY A 90 -20.69 4.20 -17.13
C GLY A 90 -21.88 5.17 -17.18
N GLN A 91 -22.89 5.00 -16.32
CA GLN A 91 -24.13 5.79 -16.32
C GLN A 91 -24.30 6.62 -15.05
N PHE A 92 -24.93 7.78 -15.19
CA PHE A 92 -25.27 8.64 -14.05
C PHE A 92 -26.57 8.19 -13.37
N PRO A 93 -26.69 8.36 -12.04
CA PRO A 93 -27.93 8.12 -11.32
C PRO A 93 -29.09 9.00 -11.83
N THR A 94 -30.30 8.47 -11.73
CA THR A 94 -31.53 9.01 -12.32
C THR A 94 -31.91 10.42 -11.86
N PHE A 95 -31.45 10.84 -10.67
CA PHE A 95 -31.80 12.12 -10.05
C PHE A 95 -30.65 13.14 -10.02
N THR A 96 -29.61 12.96 -10.83
CA THR A 96 -28.47 13.89 -10.87
C THR A 96 -28.70 15.03 -11.85
N ASP A 97 -28.55 16.27 -11.38
CA ASP A 97 -28.64 17.45 -12.24
C ASP A 97 -27.34 17.68 -13.06
N HIS A 98 -27.31 18.73 -13.88
CA HIS A 98 -26.12 19.02 -14.70
C HIS A 98 -24.86 19.35 -13.86
N HIS A 99 -25.03 20.02 -12.72
CA HIS A 99 -23.94 20.34 -11.80
C HIS A 99 -23.45 19.08 -11.08
N ASP A 100 -24.36 18.23 -10.60
CA ASP A 100 -24.05 16.95 -9.97
C ASP A 100 -23.26 16.05 -10.92
N ARG A 101 -23.68 15.96 -12.18
CA ARG A 101 -22.98 15.18 -13.21
C ARG A 101 -21.57 15.70 -13.48
N ARG A 102 -21.36 17.02 -13.47
CA ARG A 102 -20.04 17.62 -13.61
C ARG A 102 -19.15 17.27 -12.42
N THR A 103 -19.69 17.39 -11.21
CA THR A 103 -19.00 17.05 -9.96
C THR A 103 -18.64 15.57 -9.91
N LEU A 104 -19.59 14.68 -10.23
CA LEU A 104 -19.37 13.23 -10.28
C LEU A 104 -18.31 12.83 -11.31
N ARG A 105 -18.28 13.44 -12.50
CA ARG A 105 -17.20 13.21 -13.48
C ARG A 105 -15.84 13.62 -12.93
N HIS A 106 -15.77 14.79 -12.30
CA HIS A 106 -14.52 15.30 -11.76
C HIS A 106 -14.00 14.38 -10.66
N ILE A 107 -14.87 13.98 -9.73
CA ILE A 107 -14.51 13.09 -8.64
C ILE A 107 -14.14 11.69 -9.18
N ALA A 108 -14.95 11.10 -10.07
CA ALA A 108 -14.68 9.78 -10.66
C ALA A 108 -13.35 9.72 -11.42
N ALA A 109 -12.92 10.83 -12.05
CA ALA A 109 -11.63 10.92 -12.72
C ALA A 109 -10.43 10.75 -11.75
N HIS A 110 -10.59 11.02 -10.46
CA HIS A 110 -9.57 10.74 -9.44
C HIS A 110 -9.49 9.27 -9.04
N PHE A 111 -10.48 8.46 -9.43
CA PHE A 111 -10.60 7.04 -9.11
C PHE A 111 -10.42 6.12 -10.34
N SER A 112 -10.20 6.69 -11.52
CA SER A 112 -10.04 5.99 -12.79
C SER A 112 -8.60 5.56 -13.05
#